data_AF-A0A8T6MA93-F1
#
_entry.id   AF-A0A8T6MA93-F1
#
_cell.length_a   1.000
_cell.length_b   1.000
_cell.length_c   1.000
_cell.angle_alpha   90.00
_cell.angle_beta   90.00
_cell.angle_gamma   90.00
#
_symmetry.space_group_name_H-M   'P 1'
#
loop_
_entity.id
_entity.type
_entity.pdbx_description
1 polymer ?
#
loop_
_entity_poly.entity_id
_entity_poly.type
_entity_poly.pdbx_seq_one_letter_code
_entity_poly.pdbx_strand_id
1 'polypeptide(L)'
;MIYKILNVLNNKIYIGQTTQNIHKRFYQHCVRKNNYYLSNAIKKYGAENFIIEEIDRADSFDELNTKEIYYISYYNSTDNKIGYNISEGGHSPILRGEKNGMYGKTHSDEVKKRLSDIIKGKTWVERLGEEKALICKQKMSKNNLGSKRSEETKQKMSDNHWLKNKGYLIKGEKNPNFGHKWSEESRNKMRGENNPMYGKGLFGEKNPNFGKKYSDEIKAKMSLERSGELNARYIPITNEQLFLIKKLYEEGFSVPYISNQLNFKKGKISRELKKMNIYKKQIRTED
;
A
#
# COMPACT_ATOMS: atom_id res chain seq x y z
N MET A 1 -27.48 33.16 7.55
CA MET A 1 -28.89 33.23 8.00
C MET A 1 -29.07 32.32 9.19
N ILE A 2 -29.79 32.78 10.20
CA ILE A 2 -30.29 31.99 11.33
C ILE A 2 -31.74 31.63 11.04
N TYR A 3 -32.11 30.38 11.33
CA TYR A 3 -33.47 29.90 11.16
C TYR A 3 -33.97 29.20 12.42
N LYS A 4 -35.30 29.19 12.56
CA LYS A 4 -36.04 28.43 13.58
C LYS A 4 -36.91 27.39 12.90
N ILE A 5 -36.89 26.17 13.42
CA ILE A 5 -37.80 25.09 13.04
C ILE A 5 -38.74 24.85 14.22
N LEU A 6 -40.04 25.01 14.03
CA LEU A 6 -41.08 24.77 15.03
C LEU A 6 -41.81 23.47 14.71
N ASN A 7 -41.93 22.58 15.69
CA ASN A 7 -42.87 21.45 15.61
C ASN A 7 -44.23 21.89 16.15
N VAL A 8 -45.25 21.88 15.29
CA VAL A 8 -46.59 22.38 15.63
C VAL A 8 -47.38 21.44 16.56
N LEU A 9 -46.97 20.18 16.70
CA LEU A 9 -47.66 19.20 17.54
C LEU A 9 -47.26 19.29 19.02
N ASN A 10 -46.06 19.79 19.31
CA ASN A 10 -45.53 19.84 20.68
C ASN A 10 -44.86 21.17 21.04
N ASN A 11 -44.92 22.16 20.16
CA ASN A 11 -44.33 23.49 20.30
C ASN A 11 -42.82 23.53 20.53
N LYS A 12 -42.12 22.41 20.31
CA LYS A 12 -40.67 22.37 20.46
C LYS A 12 -39.99 23.00 19.25
N ILE A 13 -38.85 23.65 19.51
CA ILE A 13 -38.13 24.42 18.50
C ILE A 13 -36.68 23.95 18.30
N TYR A 14 -36.14 24.24 17.12
CA TYR A 14 -34.73 24.07 16.81
C TYR A 14 -34.20 25.33 16.17
N ILE A 15 -33.07 25.82 16.68
CA ILE A 15 -32.33 26.95 16.13
C ILE A 15 -31.12 26.42 15.38
N GLY A 16 -30.86 26.96 14.20
CA GLY A 16 -29.62 26.65 13.50
C GLY A 16 -29.23 27.71 12.48
N GLN A 17 -28.00 27.60 12.01
CA GLN A 17 -27.46 28.47 10.97
C GLN A 17 -27.32 27.80 9.61
N THR A 18 -27.39 28.60 8.54
CA THR A 18 -27.13 28.18 7.16
C THR A 18 -26.60 29.33 6.31
N THR A 19 -25.72 28.99 5.37
CA THR A 19 -25.30 29.84 4.24
C THR A 19 -26.03 29.50 2.94
N GLN A 20 -26.83 28.42 2.96
CA GLN A 20 -27.65 27.96 1.83
C GLN A 20 -29.12 28.36 2.03
N ASN A 21 -29.92 28.24 0.96
CA ASN A 21 -31.38 28.39 1.04
C ASN A 21 -32.00 27.54 2.18
N ILE A 22 -32.95 28.14 2.89
CA ILE A 22 -33.56 27.60 4.11
C ILE A 22 -34.34 26.30 3.85
N HIS A 23 -35.10 26.19 2.75
CA HIS A 23 -35.83 24.96 2.40
C HIS A 23 -34.89 23.82 2.02
N LYS A 24 -33.79 24.13 1.33
CA LYS A 24 -32.74 23.15 1.04
C LYS A 24 -32.10 22.63 2.34
N ARG A 25 -31.88 23.52 3.32
CA ARG A 25 -31.37 23.13 4.64
C ARG A 25 -32.38 22.26 5.40
N PHE A 26 -33.66 22.59 5.36
CA PHE A 26 -34.72 21.77 5.96
C PHE A 26 -34.77 20.36 5.36
N TYR A 27 -34.77 20.26 4.03
CA TYR A 27 -34.72 18.97 3.34
C TYR A 27 -33.52 18.11 3.78
N GLN A 28 -32.35 18.73 4.00
CA GLN A 28 -31.19 18.01 4.53
C GLN A 28 -31.42 17.42 5.92
N HIS A 29 -32.18 18.08 6.79
CA HIS A 29 -32.55 17.54 8.11
C HIS A 29 -33.51 16.34 8.01
N CYS A 30 -34.38 16.34 6.99
CA CYS A 30 -35.29 15.22 6.72
C CYS A 30 -34.53 13.97 6.26
N VAL A 31 -33.49 14.14 5.44
CA VAL A 31 -32.77 13.02 4.80
C VAL A 31 -31.53 12.58 5.57
N ARG A 32 -30.72 13.52 6.10
CA ARG A 32 -29.42 13.22 6.73
C ARG A 32 -29.54 13.13 8.25
N LYS A 33 -28.77 12.22 8.87
CA LYS A 33 -28.72 12.03 10.33
C LYS A 33 -27.67 12.92 11.00
N ASN A 34 -27.75 14.24 10.82
CA ASN A 34 -26.73 15.16 11.35
C ASN A 34 -27.05 15.65 12.77
N ASN A 35 -28.33 15.81 13.12
CA ASN A 35 -28.80 16.03 14.49
C ASN A 35 -29.80 14.92 14.82
N TYR A 36 -29.43 14.02 15.73
CA TYR A 36 -30.25 12.83 16.02
C TYR A 36 -31.62 13.20 16.60
N TYR A 37 -31.73 14.27 17.41
CA TYR A 37 -32.97 14.67 18.08
C TYR A 37 -33.97 15.26 17.08
N LEU A 38 -33.55 16.27 16.30
CA LEU A 38 -34.40 16.88 15.29
C LEU A 38 -34.76 15.87 14.18
N SER A 39 -33.78 15.15 13.63
CA SER A 39 -34.06 14.19 12.55
C SER A 39 -34.96 13.05 12.99
N ASN A 40 -34.89 12.60 14.25
CA ASN A 40 -35.82 11.60 14.77
C ASN A 40 -37.21 12.19 15.04
N ALA A 41 -37.28 13.43 15.51
CA ALA A 41 -38.56 14.12 15.69
C ALA A 41 -39.28 14.28 14.35
N ILE A 42 -38.58 14.71 13.30
CA ILE A 42 -39.14 14.80 11.94
C ILE A 42 -39.67 13.45 11.45
N LYS A 43 -38.94 12.36 11.70
CA LYS A 43 -39.40 11.01 11.34
C LYS A 43 -40.61 10.54 12.14
N LYS A 44 -40.66 10.91 13.43
CA LYS A 44 -41.72 10.50 14.34
C LYS A 44 -43.02 11.25 14.07
N TYR A 45 -42.91 12.55 13.81
CA TYR A 45 -44.04 13.46 13.74
C TYR A 45 -44.42 13.87 12.31
N GLY A 46 -43.66 13.47 11.28
CA GLY A 46 -43.89 13.89 9.90
C GLY A 46 -43.28 15.27 9.62
N ALA A 47 -42.71 15.46 8.43
CA ALA A 47 -42.03 16.70 8.06
C ALA A 47 -43.00 17.87 7.83
N GLU A 48 -44.24 17.56 7.46
CA GLU A 48 -45.36 18.48 7.28
C GLU A 48 -45.77 19.20 8.58
N ASN A 49 -45.44 18.62 9.74
CA ASN A 49 -45.71 19.20 11.06
C ASN A 49 -44.58 20.10 11.56
N PHE A 50 -43.64 20.46 10.70
CA PHE A 50 -42.54 21.36 11.02
C PHE A 50 -42.57 22.59 10.13
N ILE A 51 -42.55 23.76 10.77
CA ILE A 51 -42.48 25.05 10.10
C ILE A 51 -41.05 25.56 10.23
N ILE A 52 -40.42 25.92 9.11
CA ILE A 52 -39.11 26.57 9.09
C ILE A 52 -39.25 28.04 8.73
N GLU A 53 -38.68 28.90 9.56
CA GLU A 53 -38.70 30.36 9.37
C GLU A 53 -37.31 30.95 9.56
N GLU A 54 -37.01 31.98 8.78
CA GLU A 54 -35.80 32.77 8.94
C GLU A 54 -36.03 33.79 10.06
N ILE A 55 -35.10 33.87 11.02
CA ILE A 55 -35.23 34.75 12.17
C ILE A 55 -34.17 35.86 12.22
N ASP A 56 -33.03 35.66 11.55
CA ASP A 56 -31.97 36.67 11.47
C ASP A 56 -31.00 36.41 10.30
N ARG A 57 -30.24 37.45 9.92
CA ARG A 57 -29.13 37.39 8.96
C ARG A 57 -27.84 37.82 9.62
N ALA A 58 -26.72 37.41 9.06
CA ALA A 58 -25.40 37.78 9.53
C ALA A 58 -24.51 38.00 8.30
N ASP A 59 -23.60 38.96 8.39
CA ASP A 59 -22.72 39.38 7.30
C ASP A 59 -21.36 38.67 7.36
N SER A 60 -21.05 38.04 8.49
CA SER A 60 -19.83 37.25 8.69
C SER A 60 -20.11 35.90 9.35
N PHE A 61 -19.17 34.97 9.25
CA PHE A 61 -19.26 33.66 9.91
C PHE A 61 -19.19 33.78 11.45
N ASP A 62 -18.39 34.72 11.96
CA ASP A 62 -18.26 34.96 13.41
C ASP A 62 -19.54 35.54 14.00
N GLU A 63 -20.15 36.49 13.29
CA GLU A 63 -21.47 37.02 13.66
C GLU A 63 -22.54 35.92 13.56
N LEU A 64 -22.49 35.07 12.54
CA LEU A 64 -23.41 33.95 12.37
C LEU A 64 -23.34 32.99 13.57
N ASN A 65 -22.13 32.61 14.00
CA ASN A 65 -21.95 31.75 15.18
C ASN A 65 -22.42 32.45 16.47
N THR A 66 -22.11 33.74 16.62
CA THR A 66 -22.51 34.53 17.80
C THR A 66 -24.03 34.63 17.90
N LYS A 67 -24.71 34.89 16.77
CA LYS A 67 -26.17 34.93 16.68
C LYS A 67 -26.79 33.55 16.91
N GLU A 68 -26.19 32.47 16.38
CA GLU A 68 -26.67 31.10 16.66
C GLU A 68 -26.64 30.80 18.16
N ILE A 69 -25.54 31.11 18.84
CA ILE A 69 -25.40 30.95 20.30
C ILE A 69 -26.46 31.78 21.03
N TYR A 70 -26.59 33.06 20.66
CA TYR A 70 -27.55 33.98 21.25
C TYR A 70 -28.98 33.45 21.14
N TYR A 71 -29.43 33.03 19.96
CA TYR A 71 -30.80 32.57 19.77
C TYR A 71 -31.07 31.22 20.42
N ILE A 72 -30.10 30.29 20.45
CA ILE A 72 -30.25 29.03 21.19
C ILE A 72 -30.49 29.31 22.68
N SER A 73 -29.71 30.24 23.24
CA SER A 73 -29.86 30.68 24.64
C SER A 73 -31.19 31.41 24.87
N TYR A 74 -31.51 32.40 24.03
CA TYR A 74 -32.72 33.21 24.12
C TYR A 74 -34.00 32.35 24.12
N TYR A 75 -34.03 31.31 23.29
CA TYR A 75 -35.16 30.41 23.17
C TYR A 75 -35.08 29.19 24.11
N ASN A 76 -34.00 29.06 24.89
CA ASN A 76 -33.71 27.88 25.72
C ASN A 76 -33.89 26.55 24.96
N SER A 77 -33.47 26.51 23.68
CA SER A 77 -33.78 25.38 22.80
C SER A 77 -32.95 24.12 23.05
N THR A 78 -32.03 24.17 24.03
CA THR A 78 -31.27 23.03 24.55
C THR A 78 -32.04 22.23 25.60
N ASP A 79 -33.02 22.84 26.28
CA ASP A 79 -33.91 22.10 27.18
C ASP A 79 -34.80 21.18 26.34
N ASN A 80 -34.72 19.87 26.57
CA ASN A 80 -35.52 18.88 25.85
C ASN A 80 -37.04 19.08 26.03
N LYS A 81 -37.51 19.81 27.03
CA LYS A 81 -38.93 20.19 27.13
C LYS A 81 -39.32 21.27 26.11
N ILE A 82 -38.37 22.10 25.69
CA ILE A 82 -38.59 23.31 24.89
C ILE A 82 -38.04 23.15 23.46
N GLY A 83 -36.95 22.42 23.24
CA GLY A 83 -36.31 22.35 21.94
C GLY A 83 -35.54 21.07 21.61
N TYR A 84 -34.91 21.10 20.43
CA TYR A 84 -34.18 19.98 19.84
C TYR A 84 -32.67 20.27 19.67
N ASN A 85 -32.17 21.42 20.14
CA ASN A 85 -30.73 21.69 20.11
C ASN A 85 -30.03 20.80 21.15
N ILE A 86 -28.88 20.24 20.78
CA ILE A 86 -28.09 19.36 21.66
C ILE A 86 -26.97 20.16 22.33
N SER A 87 -26.43 21.14 21.62
CA SER A 87 -25.39 22.04 22.09
C SER A 87 -25.87 23.48 22.03
N GLU A 88 -25.19 24.34 22.79
CA GLU A 88 -25.41 25.79 22.85
C GLU A 88 -25.02 26.53 21.55
N GLY A 89 -24.66 25.81 20.48
CA GLY A 89 -24.24 26.38 19.19
C GLY A 89 -22.73 26.57 19.06
N GLY A 90 -22.32 27.50 18.20
CA GLY A 90 -20.96 28.00 18.12
C GLY A 90 -19.98 27.20 17.26
N HIS A 91 -20.48 26.28 16.42
CA HIS A 91 -19.70 25.37 15.57
C HIS A 91 -18.42 24.86 16.25
N SER A 92 -18.50 23.78 17.04
CA SER A 92 -17.28 23.13 17.56
C SER A 92 -16.32 22.90 16.39
N PRO A 93 -15.16 23.58 16.34
CA PRO A 93 -14.20 23.33 15.29
C PRO A 93 -13.88 21.85 15.36
N ILE A 94 -13.83 21.16 14.21
CA ILE A 94 -13.32 19.79 14.17
C ILE A 94 -11.93 19.86 14.78
N LEU A 95 -11.80 19.42 16.02
CA LEU A 95 -10.54 19.45 16.74
C LEU A 95 -9.64 18.45 16.03
N ARG A 96 -8.67 18.97 15.28
CA ARG A 96 -7.66 18.21 14.55
C ARG A 96 -6.29 18.55 15.12
N GLY A 97 -5.37 17.60 15.03
CA GLY A 97 -4.06 17.79 15.64
C GLY A 97 -4.17 17.97 17.15
N GLU A 98 -3.25 18.74 17.73
CA GLU A 98 -3.12 19.00 19.17
C GLU A 98 -4.38 19.57 19.83
N LYS A 99 -5.26 20.21 19.06
CA LYS A 99 -6.54 20.72 19.57
C LYS A 99 -7.51 19.60 19.94
N ASN A 100 -7.31 18.38 19.44
CA ASN A 100 -8.12 17.21 19.80
C ASN A 100 -7.65 16.66 21.15
N GLY A 101 -8.54 16.54 22.13
CA GLY A 101 -8.22 15.98 23.45
C GLY A 101 -7.72 14.53 23.43
N MET A 102 -7.89 13.82 22.30
CA MET A 102 -7.36 12.48 22.06
C MET A 102 -6.10 12.46 21.18
N TYR A 103 -5.58 13.63 20.78
CA TYR A 103 -4.34 13.72 20.02
C TYR A 103 -3.15 13.21 20.81
N GLY A 104 -2.31 12.39 20.17
CA GLY A 104 -1.13 11.78 20.80
C GLY A 104 -1.45 10.71 21.85
N LYS A 105 -2.71 10.55 22.26
CA LYS A 105 -3.11 9.50 23.21
C LYS A 105 -3.23 8.17 22.47
N THR A 106 -2.53 7.15 22.95
CA THR A 106 -2.64 5.78 22.48
C THR A 106 -3.15 4.88 23.60
N HIS A 107 -3.78 3.76 23.25
CA HIS A 107 -4.13 2.75 24.25
C HIS A 107 -2.89 2.26 24.99
N SER A 108 -3.03 1.92 26.27
CA SER A 108 -1.96 1.25 27.02
C SER A 108 -1.58 -0.07 26.33
N ASP A 109 -0.35 -0.52 26.55
CA ASP A 109 0.13 -1.75 25.92
C ASP A 109 -0.65 -2.98 26.37
N GLU A 110 -1.14 -2.98 27.60
CA GLU A 110 -2.07 -4.00 28.10
C GLU A 110 -3.39 -4.04 27.30
N VAL A 111 -3.98 -2.88 27.05
CA VAL A 111 -5.22 -2.78 26.25
C VAL A 111 -4.96 -3.17 24.80
N LYS A 112 -3.83 -2.76 24.21
CA LYS A 112 -3.42 -3.19 22.86
C LYS A 112 -3.26 -4.70 22.79
N LYS A 113 -2.62 -5.32 23.79
CA LYS A 113 -2.43 -6.77 23.87
C LYS A 113 -3.78 -7.49 23.96
N ARG A 114 -4.68 -7.04 24.85
CA ARG A 114 -6.02 -7.61 24.99
C ARG A 114 -6.82 -7.55 23.69
N LEU A 115 -6.81 -6.40 23.01
CA LEU A 115 -7.45 -6.25 21.70
C LEU A 115 -6.83 -7.16 20.64
N SER A 116 -5.50 -7.29 20.64
CA SER A 116 -4.79 -8.22 19.76
C SER A 116 -5.24 -9.65 20.01
N ASP A 117 -5.26 -10.10 21.26
CA ASP A 117 -5.59 -11.49 21.63
C ASP A 117 -7.04 -11.87 21.23
N ILE A 118 -7.98 -10.92 21.32
CA ILE A 118 -9.37 -11.13 20.89
C ILE A 118 -9.46 -11.34 19.37
N ILE A 119 -8.61 -10.66 18.60
CA ILE A 119 -8.66 -10.59 17.13
C ILE A 119 -7.76 -11.66 16.49
N LYS A 120 -6.66 -12.01 17.13
CA LYS A 120 -5.62 -12.89 16.61
C LYS A 120 -6.21 -14.26 16.29
N GLY A 121 -5.89 -14.75 15.09
CA GLY A 121 -6.37 -16.05 14.60
C GLY A 121 -7.81 -16.07 14.07
N LYS A 122 -8.61 -15.01 14.27
CA LYS A 122 -9.98 -14.94 13.75
C LYS A 122 -10.04 -14.21 12.41
N THR A 123 -10.69 -14.85 11.45
CA THR A 123 -11.01 -14.29 10.14
C THR A 123 -12.07 -13.19 10.27
N TRP A 124 -12.19 -12.37 9.22
CA TRP A 124 -13.23 -11.34 9.16
C TRP A 124 -14.64 -11.94 9.13
N VAL A 125 -14.80 -13.13 8.55
CA VAL A 125 -16.07 -13.84 8.49
C VAL A 125 -16.47 -14.28 9.89
N GLU A 126 -15.57 -14.89 10.66
CA GLU A 126 -15.84 -15.30 12.05
C GLU A 126 -16.16 -14.12 12.98
N ARG A 127 -15.62 -12.93 12.69
CA ARG A 127 -15.83 -11.74 13.52
C ARG A 127 -17.06 -10.92 13.17
N LEU A 128 -17.42 -10.86 11.89
CA LEU A 128 -18.40 -9.90 11.36
C LEU A 128 -19.55 -10.57 10.60
N GLY A 129 -19.45 -11.86 10.28
CA GLY A 129 -20.32 -12.55 9.33
C GLY A 129 -19.90 -12.31 7.88
N GLU A 130 -20.42 -13.14 6.97
CA GLU A 130 -20.03 -13.15 5.55
C GLU A 130 -20.33 -11.83 4.83
N GLU A 131 -21.54 -11.31 5.00
CA GLU A 131 -22.01 -10.09 4.32
C GLU A 131 -21.14 -8.89 4.66
N LYS A 132 -20.89 -8.65 5.95
CA LYS A 132 -20.05 -7.53 6.40
C LYS A 132 -18.59 -7.72 6.02
N ALA A 133 -18.07 -8.95 6.08
CA ALA A 133 -16.72 -9.24 5.63
C ALA A 133 -16.54 -8.93 4.14
N LEU A 134 -17.55 -9.22 3.30
CA LEU A 134 -17.52 -8.92 1.87
C LEU A 134 -17.51 -7.40 1.61
N ILE A 135 -18.39 -6.65 2.27
CA ILE A 135 -18.45 -5.18 2.15
C ILE A 135 -17.10 -4.55 2.54
N CYS A 136 -16.50 -5.03 3.63
CA CYS A 136 -15.19 -4.54 4.08
C CYS A 136 -14.08 -4.84 3.07
N LYS A 137 -14.03 -6.05 2.51
CA LYS A 137 -13.07 -6.42 1.45
C LYS A 137 -13.24 -5.53 0.22
N GLN A 138 -14.47 -5.30 -0.23
CA GLN A 138 -14.78 -4.44 -1.38
C GLN A 138 -14.33 -3.00 -1.15
N LYS A 139 -14.59 -2.42 0.03
CA LYS A 139 -14.14 -1.07 0.38
C LYS A 139 -12.61 -0.96 0.38
N MET A 140 -11.92 -1.91 1.00
CA MET A 140 -10.45 -1.93 1.00
C MET A 140 -9.89 -2.03 -0.42
N SER A 141 -10.46 -2.91 -1.26
CA SER A 141 -10.05 -3.06 -2.66
C SER A 141 -10.22 -1.77 -3.44
N LYS A 142 -11.39 -1.12 -3.32
CA LYS A 142 -11.68 0.17 -3.99
C LYS A 142 -10.71 1.28 -3.58
N ASN A 143 -10.38 1.37 -2.29
CA ASN A 143 -9.44 2.39 -1.79
C ASN A 143 -7.99 2.15 -2.23
N ASN A 144 -7.61 0.89 -2.45
CA ASN A 144 -6.27 0.52 -2.90
C ASN A 144 -6.12 0.60 -4.42
N LEU A 145 -7.23 0.65 -5.16
CA LEU A 145 -7.22 0.73 -6.62
C LEU A 145 -6.55 2.04 -7.08
N GLY A 146 -5.49 1.92 -7.87
CA GLY A 146 -4.74 3.08 -8.38
C GLY A 146 -3.75 3.72 -7.40
N SER A 147 -3.67 3.22 -6.16
CA SER A 147 -2.69 3.71 -5.20
C SER A 147 -1.28 3.31 -5.62
N LYS A 148 -0.43 4.30 -5.92
CA LYS A 148 1.00 4.09 -6.17
C LYS A 148 1.76 4.26 -4.85
N ARG A 149 2.52 3.24 -4.47
CA ARG A 149 3.45 3.35 -3.33
C ARG A 149 4.52 4.40 -3.62
N SER A 150 4.92 5.15 -2.59
CA SER A 150 6.04 6.10 -2.69
C SER A 150 7.34 5.38 -3.03
N GLU A 151 8.28 6.09 -3.65
CA GLU A 151 9.56 5.51 -4.05
C GLU A 151 10.36 5.02 -2.84
N GLU A 152 10.31 5.77 -1.72
CA GLU A 152 10.88 5.36 -0.45
C GLU A 152 10.29 4.04 0.08
N THR A 153 8.96 3.86 -0.05
CA THR A 153 8.30 2.62 0.38
C THR A 153 8.68 1.45 -0.54
N LYS A 154 8.78 1.69 -1.85
CA LYS A 154 9.25 0.67 -2.79
C LYS A 154 10.70 0.26 -2.48
N GLN A 155 11.57 1.22 -2.16
CA GLN A 155 12.95 0.95 -1.77
C GLN A 155 13.01 0.13 -0.49
N LYS A 156 12.31 0.53 0.59
CA LYS A 156 12.25 -0.24 1.85
C LYS A 156 11.71 -1.66 1.66
N MET A 157 10.73 -1.84 0.79
CA MET A 157 10.21 -3.16 0.42
C MET A 157 11.22 -3.96 -0.39
N SER A 158 11.95 -3.32 -1.31
CA SER A 158 13.02 -3.91 -2.11
C SER A 158 14.19 -4.35 -1.24
N ASP A 159 14.64 -3.51 -0.31
CA ASP A 159 15.74 -3.81 0.62
C ASP A 159 15.36 -4.98 1.54
N ASN A 160 14.14 -5.00 2.07
CA ASN A 160 13.62 -6.14 2.83
C ASN A 160 13.52 -7.41 1.99
N HIS A 161 13.09 -7.29 0.74
CA HIS A 161 13.01 -8.41 -0.20
C HIS A 161 14.41 -8.93 -0.57
N TRP A 162 15.39 -8.04 -0.73
CA TRP A 162 16.80 -8.36 -1.00
C TRP A 162 17.48 -9.05 0.20
N LEU A 163 17.23 -8.56 1.42
CA LEU A 163 17.72 -9.16 2.67
C LEU A 163 17.10 -10.54 2.92
N LYS A 164 15.78 -10.71 2.73
CA LYS A 164 15.11 -12.02 2.91
C LYS A 164 15.45 -13.02 1.81
N ASN A 165 15.65 -12.58 0.57
CA ASN A 165 16.00 -13.47 -0.53
C ASN A 165 17.47 -13.94 -0.51
N LYS A 166 18.39 -13.32 0.24
CA LYS A 166 19.69 -14.00 0.51
C LYS A 166 19.53 -15.33 1.28
N GLY A 167 18.33 -15.73 1.70
CA GLY A 167 18.03 -17.07 2.19
C GLY A 167 18.46 -18.22 1.24
N TYR A 168 18.53 -18.02 -0.08
CA TYR A 168 19.11 -19.02 -1.00
C TYR A 168 20.65 -19.03 -1.04
N LEU A 169 21.31 -17.97 -0.57
CA LEU A 169 22.77 -17.89 -0.40
C LEU A 169 23.20 -18.39 0.99
N ILE A 170 22.32 -18.32 1.99
CA ILE A 170 22.53 -18.88 3.32
C ILE A 170 22.27 -20.40 3.24
N LYS A 171 23.35 -21.19 3.25
CA LYS A 171 23.30 -22.66 3.21
C LYS A 171 23.47 -23.25 4.62
N GLY A 172 22.99 -24.47 4.81
CA GLY A 172 23.11 -25.20 6.08
C GLY A 172 22.26 -24.60 7.20
N GLU A 173 22.65 -24.86 8.44
CA GLU A 173 21.93 -24.49 9.68
C GLU A 173 21.63 -23.01 9.85
N LYS A 174 22.33 -22.14 9.13
CA LYS A 174 22.08 -20.70 9.14
C LYS A 174 20.83 -20.30 8.34
N ASN A 175 20.31 -21.17 7.49
CA ASN A 175 19.10 -20.90 6.73
C ASN A 175 17.89 -20.98 7.66
N PRO A 176 17.02 -19.96 7.75
CA PRO A 176 15.83 -19.99 8.60
C PRO A 176 14.87 -21.15 8.31
N ASN A 177 14.94 -21.72 7.10
CA ASN A 177 14.15 -22.88 6.69
C ASN A 177 14.96 -24.19 6.71
N PHE A 178 16.18 -24.21 7.25
CA PHE A 178 16.97 -25.43 7.36
C PHE A 178 16.27 -26.42 8.29
N GLY A 179 16.11 -27.68 7.84
CA GLY A 179 15.42 -28.71 8.59
C GLY A 179 13.88 -28.60 8.62
N HIS A 180 13.29 -27.49 8.17
CA HIS A 180 11.84 -27.34 8.13
C HIS A 180 11.23 -28.20 7.01
N LYS A 181 10.56 -29.30 7.39
CA LYS A 181 9.79 -30.13 6.45
C LYS A 181 8.37 -29.62 6.34
N TRP A 182 7.89 -29.46 5.11
CA TRP A 182 6.48 -29.16 4.87
C TRP A 182 5.59 -30.30 5.36
N SER A 183 4.44 -29.97 5.94
CA SER A 183 3.41 -30.97 6.23
C SER A 183 2.96 -31.68 4.95
N GLU A 184 2.51 -32.92 5.10
CA GLU A 184 2.06 -33.74 3.99
C GLU A 184 0.86 -33.12 3.26
N GLU A 185 -0.07 -32.54 4.02
CA GLU A 185 -1.20 -31.78 3.49
C GLU A 185 -0.76 -30.59 2.63
N SER A 186 0.20 -29.79 3.11
CA SER A 186 0.72 -28.63 2.35
C SER A 186 1.46 -29.06 1.09
N ARG A 187 2.14 -30.21 1.13
CA ARG A 187 2.84 -30.79 -0.02
C ARG A 187 1.85 -31.29 -1.08
N ASN A 188 0.75 -31.89 -0.66
CA ASN A 188 -0.30 -32.38 -1.56
C ASN A 188 -1.06 -31.26 -2.25
N LYS A 189 -1.27 -30.11 -1.59
CA LYS A 189 -1.87 -28.90 -2.19
C LYS A 189 -1.03 -28.29 -3.34
N MET A 190 0.26 -28.62 -3.41
CA MET A 190 1.19 -28.07 -4.41
C MET A 190 1.55 -29.06 -5.53
N ARG A 191 1.03 -30.28 -5.50
CA ARG A 191 1.34 -31.35 -6.47
C ARG A 191 0.14 -31.67 -7.36
N GLY A 192 0.44 -32.01 -8.61
CA GLY A 192 -0.55 -32.52 -9.54
C GLY A 192 -1.75 -31.58 -9.68
N GLU A 193 -2.93 -32.16 -9.88
CA GLU A 193 -4.19 -31.45 -10.11
C GLU A 193 -4.62 -30.52 -8.96
N ASN A 194 -4.11 -30.74 -7.75
CA ASN A 194 -4.39 -29.87 -6.60
C ASN A 194 -3.66 -28.53 -6.67
N ASN A 195 -2.58 -28.44 -7.44
CA ASN A 195 -1.89 -27.18 -7.66
C ASN A 195 -2.72 -26.32 -8.62
N PRO A 196 -3.14 -25.09 -8.25
CA PRO A 196 -3.95 -24.23 -9.09
C PRO A 196 -3.35 -23.89 -10.47
N MET A 197 -2.02 -24.05 -10.60
CA MET A 197 -1.24 -23.82 -11.81
C MET A 197 -0.93 -25.10 -12.60
N TYR A 198 -1.34 -26.28 -12.11
CA TYR A 198 -1.16 -27.54 -12.83
C TYR A 198 -1.96 -27.53 -14.13
N GLY A 199 -1.33 -27.94 -15.23
CA GLY A 199 -1.91 -27.87 -16.58
C GLY A 199 -2.09 -26.45 -17.15
N LYS A 200 -1.99 -25.39 -16.34
CA LYS A 200 -2.09 -23.98 -16.77
C LYS A 200 -0.73 -23.38 -17.13
N GLY A 201 0.08 -24.17 -17.83
CA GLY A 201 1.37 -23.74 -18.31
C GLY A 201 1.24 -22.66 -19.38
N LEU A 202 1.91 -21.52 -19.18
CA LEU A 202 2.09 -20.48 -20.18
C LEU A 202 3.24 -20.89 -21.13
N PHE A 203 3.02 -21.96 -21.89
CA PHE A 203 3.97 -22.49 -22.87
C PHE A 203 3.40 -22.36 -24.29
N GLY A 204 4.27 -22.37 -25.30
CA GLY A 204 3.86 -22.17 -26.69
C GLY A 204 3.03 -20.90 -26.85
N GLU A 205 1.98 -20.96 -27.65
CA GLU A 205 1.05 -19.86 -27.92
C GLU A 205 0.34 -19.29 -26.69
N LYS A 206 0.23 -20.07 -25.60
CA LYS A 206 -0.35 -19.57 -24.34
C LYS A 206 0.58 -18.62 -23.59
N ASN A 207 1.87 -18.57 -23.96
CA ASN A 207 2.80 -17.60 -23.39
C ASN A 207 2.49 -16.20 -23.95
N PRO A 208 2.24 -15.17 -23.10
CA PRO A 208 1.98 -13.80 -23.57
C PRO A 208 3.11 -13.18 -24.42
N ASN A 209 4.30 -13.77 -24.36
CA ASN A 209 5.46 -13.39 -25.17
C ASN A 209 5.76 -14.34 -26.33
N PHE A 210 4.88 -15.30 -26.63
CA PHE A 210 5.03 -16.17 -27.79
C PHE A 210 5.01 -15.34 -29.08
N GLY A 211 5.98 -15.60 -29.98
CA GLY A 211 6.13 -14.87 -31.23
C GLY A 211 6.66 -13.43 -31.12
N LYS A 212 6.73 -12.84 -29.92
CA LYS A 212 7.28 -11.50 -29.72
C LYS A 212 8.81 -11.51 -29.78
N LYS A 213 9.40 -10.57 -30.53
CA LYS A 213 10.85 -10.34 -30.56
C LYS A 213 11.21 -9.12 -29.72
N TYR A 214 12.31 -9.21 -28.98
CA TYR A 214 12.87 -8.05 -28.30
C TYR A 214 13.42 -7.03 -29.31
N SER A 215 13.31 -5.74 -28.98
CA SER A 215 14.02 -4.68 -29.71
C SER A 215 15.53 -4.83 -29.55
N ASP A 216 16.29 -4.24 -30.48
CA ASP A 216 17.75 -4.33 -30.44
C ASP A 216 18.36 -3.61 -29.22
N GLU A 217 17.72 -2.54 -28.77
CA GLU A 217 18.06 -1.85 -27.52
C GLU A 217 17.94 -2.78 -26.29
N ILE A 218 16.83 -3.52 -26.18
CA ILE A 218 16.62 -4.46 -25.07
C ILE A 218 17.61 -5.62 -25.15
N LYS A 219 17.91 -6.12 -26.35
CA LYS A 219 18.94 -7.16 -26.55
C LYS A 219 20.32 -6.65 -26.11
N ALA A 220 20.67 -5.41 -26.44
CA ALA A 220 21.93 -4.79 -26.06
C ALA A 220 22.05 -4.68 -24.53
N LYS A 221 20.99 -4.21 -23.85
CA LYS A 221 20.95 -4.13 -22.38
C LYS A 221 21.13 -5.49 -21.71
N MET A 222 20.39 -6.51 -22.15
CA MET A 222 20.55 -7.87 -21.63
C MET A 222 21.93 -8.45 -21.89
N SER A 223 22.55 -8.12 -23.03
CA SER A 223 23.90 -8.54 -23.37
C SER A 223 24.93 -7.93 -22.42
N LEU A 224 24.82 -6.62 -22.16
CA LEU A 224 25.69 -5.88 -21.25
C LEU A 224 25.68 -6.50 -19.85
N GLU A 225 24.50 -6.72 -19.27
CA GLU A 225 24.32 -7.31 -17.92
C GLU A 225 24.86 -8.75 -17.81
N ARG A 226 24.84 -9.49 -18.92
CA ARG A 226 25.35 -10.88 -18.96
C ARG A 226 26.85 -10.95 -19.27
N SER A 227 27.50 -9.82 -19.50
CA SER A 227 28.91 -9.75 -19.89
C SER A 227 29.77 -9.08 -18.82
N GLY A 228 31.04 -9.44 -18.79
CA GLY A 228 32.03 -8.79 -17.92
C GLY A 228 31.66 -8.79 -16.44
N GLU A 229 32.07 -7.74 -15.75
CA GLU A 229 31.96 -7.57 -14.29
C GLU A 229 30.52 -7.44 -13.79
N LEU A 230 29.58 -7.08 -14.67
CA LEU A 230 28.16 -6.97 -14.32
C LEU A 230 27.48 -8.34 -14.16
N ASN A 231 28.05 -9.39 -14.76
CA ASN A 231 27.52 -10.73 -14.61
C ASN A 231 27.86 -11.29 -13.23
N ALA A 232 26.85 -11.66 -12.44
CA ALA A 232 27.02 -12.22 -11.10
C ALA A 232 27.85 -13.52 -11.03
N ARG A 233 28.04 -14.22 -12.16
CA ARG A 233 28.90 -15.40 -12.27
C ARG A 233 30.29 -15.09 -12.82
N TYR A 234 30.59 -13.82 -13.08
CA TYR A 234 31.92 -13.39 -13.50
C TYR A 234 32.89 -13.50 -12.34
N ILE A 235 33.97 -14.23 -12.58
CA ILE A 235 35.08 -14.33 -11.65
C ILE A 235 36.20 -13.47 -12.26
N PRO A 236 36.67 -12.39 -11.63
CA PRO A 236 37.79 -11.60 -12.15
C PRO A 236 39.08 -12.42 -12.13
N ILE A 237 40.04 -12.06 -13.00
CA ILE A 237 41.42 -12.54 -12.89
C ILE A 237 42.14 -11.53 -11.99
N THR A 238 42.82 -12.01 -10.96
CA THR A 238 43.57 -11.11 -10.06
C THR A 238 44.80 -10.55 -10.78
N ASN A 239 45.36 -9.44 -10.29
CA ASN A 239 46.57 -8.86 -10.87
C ASN A 239 47.76 -9.83 -10.86
N GLU A 240 47.87 -10.67 -9.83
CA GLU A 240 48.90 -11.72 -9.73
C GLU A 240 48.72 -12.81 -10.80
N GLN A 241 47.48 -13.30 -10.97
CA GLN A 241 47.16 -14.27 -12.02
C GLN A 241 47.37 -13.68 -13.41
N LEU A 242 47.07 -12.38 -13.57
CA LEU A 242 47.27 -11.64 -14.81
C LEU A 242 48.77 -11.52 -15.16
N PHE A 243 49.60 -11.22 -14.16
CA PHE A 243 51.05 -11.21 -14.29
C PHE A 243 51.60 -12.59 -14.69
N LEU A 244 51.12 -13.65 -14.04
CA LEU A 244 51.54 -15.02 -14.34
C LEU A 244 51.12 -15.47 -15.75
N ILE A 245 49.90 -15.13 -16.17
CA ILE A 245 49.42 -15.35 -17.55
C ILE A 245 50.36 -14.68 -18.56
N LYS A 246 50.73 -13.43 -18.31
CA LYS A 246 51.62 -12.66 -19.19
C LYS A 246 53.01 -13.30 -19.26
N LYS A 247 53.62 -13.58 -18.10
CA LYS A 247 54.94 -14.19 -17.99
C LYS A 247 55.03 -15.52 -18.75
N LEU A 248 54.09 -16.43 -18.49
CA LEU A 248 54.06 -17.73 -19.16
C LEU A 248 53.87 -17.61 -20.67
N TYR A 249 53.06 -16.65 -21.13
CA TYR A 249 52.86 -16.44 -22.56
C TYR A 249 54.11 -15.87 -23.24
N GLU A 250 54.82 -14.95 -22.59
CA GLU A 250 56.09 -14.38 -23.08
C GLU A 250 57.23 -15.41 -23.09
N GLU A 251 57.23 -16.35 -22.14
CA GLU A 251 58.11 -17.53 -22.12
C GLU A 251 57.79 -18.57 -23.21
N GLY A 252 56.74 -18.33 -24.02
CA GLY A 252 56.39 -19.16 -25.18
C GLY A 252 55.35 -20.25 -24.91
N PHE A 253 54.77 -20.32 -23.71
CA PHE A 253 53.73 -21.31 -23.40
C PHE A 253 52.41 -21.00 -24.12
N SER A 254 51.78 -22.06 -24.64
CA SER A 254 50.52 -21.93 -25.39
C SER A 254 49.34 -21.57 -24.48
N VAL A 255 48.34 -20.87 -25.02
CA VAL A 255 47.10 -20.56 -24.26
C VAL A 255 46.40 -21.81 -23.70
N PRO A 256 46.31 -22.95 -24.42
CA PRO A 256 45.82 -24.20 -23.83
C PRO A 256 46.60 -24.66 -22.58
N TYR A 257 47.92 -24.51 -22.57
CA TYR A 257 48.75 -24.87 -21.42
C TYR A 257 48.45 -23.98 -20.22
N ILE A 258 48.45 -22.65 -20.43
CA ILE A 258 48.17 -21.66 -19.37
C ILE A 258 46.73 -21.83 -18.83
N SER A 259 45.79 -22.18 -19.70
CA SER A 259 44.39 -22.49 -19.35
C SER A 259 44.27 -23.64 -18.38
N ASN A 260 45.02 -24.72 -18.59
CA ASN A 260 45.01 -25.87 -17.70
C ASN A 260 45.73 -25.56 -16.38
N GLN A 261 46.88 -24.88 -16.42
CA GLN A 261 47.67 -24.56 -15.23
C GLN A 261 46.92 -23.63 -14.25
N LEU A 262 46.23 -22.62 -14.78
CA LEU A 262 45.54 -21.61 -13.95
C LEU A 262 44.03 -21.86 -13.82
N ASN A 263 43.55 -23.00 -14.33
CA ASN A 263 42.15 -23.40 -14.31
C ASN A 263 41.17 -22.32 -14.82
N PHE A 264 41.57 -21.60 -15.87
CA PHE A 264 40.74 -20.62 -16.56
C PHE A 264 40.34 -21.12 -17.94
N LYS A 265 39.17 -20.70 -18.43
CA LYS A 265 38.77 -21.00 -19.82
C LYS A 265 39.73 -20.33 -20.81
N LYS A 266 40.17 -21.06 -21.85
CA LYS A 266 41.04 -20.55 -22.93
C LYS A 266 40.63 -19.17 -23.46
N GLY A 267 39.34 -19.01 -23.79
CA GLY A 267 38.81 -17.75 -24.31
C GLY A 267 38.89 -16.56 -23.34
N LYS A 268 38.95 -16.82 -22.03
CA LYS A 268 39.17 -15.78 -21.01
C LYS A 268 40.61 -15.30 -21.04
N ILE A 269 41.56 -16.24 -21.07
CA ILE A 269 43.00 -15.93 -21.19
C ILE A 269 43.29 -15.20 -22.50
N SER A 270 42.79 -15.69 -23.64
CA SER A 270 42.95 -15.03 -24.93
C SER A 270 42.42 -13.60 -24.94
N ARG A 271 41.35 -13.30 -24.18
CA ARG A 271 40.79 -11.95 -24.09
C ARG A 271 41.70 -11.00 -23.31
N GLU A 272 42.26 -11.46 -22.18
CA GLU A 272 43.20 -10.64 -21.40
C GLU A 272 44.51 -10.40 -22.15
N LEU A 273 45.07 -11.42 -22.80
CA LEU A 273 46.25 -11.26 -23.65
C LEU A 273 46.01 -10.29 -24.83
N LYS A 274 44.79 -10.27 -25.39
CA LYS A 274 44.40 -9.29 -26.42
C LYS A 274 44.31 -7.88 -25.88
N LYS A 275 43.74 -7.68 -24.67
CA LYS A 275 43.70 -6.37 -24.02
C LYS A 275 45.09 -5.80 -23.76
N MET A 276 46.07 -6.67 -23.50
CA MET A 276 47.48 -6.31 -23.34
C MET A 276 48.24 -6.11 -24.67
N ASN A 277 47.59 -6.29 -25.82
CA ASN A 277 48.20 -6.24 -27.15
C ASN A 277 49.35 -7.23 -27.39
N ILE A 278 49.45 -8.32 -26.62
CA ILE A 278 50.51 -9.34 -26.77
C ILE A 278 50.03 -10.61 -27.47
N TYR A 279 48.72 -10.77 -27.69
CA TYR A 279 48.15 -11.97 -28.27
C TYR A 279 48.51 -12.14 -29.75
N LYS A 280 49.45 -13.03 -30.06
CA LYS A 280 49.76 -13.44 -31.44
C LYS A 280 48.79 -14.56 -31.83
N LYS A 281 47.89 -14.27 -32.78
CA LYS A 281 47.04 -15.32 -33.38
C LYS A 281 47.98 -16.28 -34.11
N GLN A 282 48.01 -17.56 -33.74
CA GLN A 282 48.64 -18.59 -34.58
C GLN A 282 48.00 -18.46 -35.96
N ILE A 283 48.79 -18.02 -36.94
CA ILE A 283 48.45 -18.16 -38.35
C ILE A 283 48.36 -19.67 -38.56
N ARG A 284 47.18 -20.18 -38.91
CA ARG A 284 47.10 -21.52 -39.50
C ARG A 284 47.77 -21.36 -40.86
N THR A 285 49.00 -21.86 -40.98
CA THR A 285 49.54 -22.21 -42.29
C THR A 285 48.66 -23.34 -42.81
N GLU A 286 48.01 -23.10 -43.94
CA GLU A 286 47.31 -24.13 -44.71
C GLU A 286 48.39 -24.98 -45.37
N ASP A 287 48.55 -26.20 -44.87
CA ASP A 287 49.14 -27.35 -45.58
C ASP A 287 48.05 -28.43 -45.66
#